data_AF-A0A3N9PK68-F1
#
_entry.id   AF-A0A3N9PK68-F1
#
_cell.length_a   1.000
_cell.length_b   1.000
_cell.length_c   1.000
_cell.angle_alpha   90.00
_cell.angle_beta   90.00
_cell.angle_gamma   90.00
#
_symmetry.space_group_name_H-M   'P 1'
#
loop_
_entity.id
_entity.type
_entity.pdbx_description
1 polymer ?
#
loop_
_entity_poly.entity_id
_entity_poly.type
_entity_poly.pdbx_seq_one_letter_code
_entity_poly.pdbx_strand_id
1 'polypeptide(L)'
;MKLALPRLGNIDVINETIITDMGHELIETPPNSKKTMDLGVKYSPEYCCLPLKIALGNFIEVLDLGAEGLIMAGGWGPCRFGYYAQVQRDVLLDLGYHFRMIIMELPRGGSWKTLWENIHILRNGKKWSYLLNQYRFAWQQILLMEDLENKVLQVRPREKKKGASSRILLESLTRIKHAKDKETLELIKKEALEKFNEMTHFQRKNLIRVAIVGEFYVSLEPFSNHHLEEKLGYLGVEVVRKNTIEAWIGPIMKLHIFKESFKEEKEIERAAYQYLAHSVGGEGQTTVGNVVLAHQEDLDGAIQVVPFTCMPEIVAETILKKVSEDLDFPTLTLTYDEQTGEEGLNTRIEAFIDLLKMRRRKGVKVS
;
A
#
# COMPACT_ATOMS: atom_id res chain seq x y z
N MET A 1 21.46 -5.21 17.65
CA MET A 1 21.23 -3.98 16.88
C MET A 1 19.80 -3.56 17.06
N LYS A 2 19.56 -2.26 17.24
CA LYS A 2 18.24 -1.62 17.24
C LYS A 2 17.84 -1.28 15.81
N LEU A 3 16.82 -1.93 15.26
CA LEU A 3 16.41 -1.79 13.86
C LEU A 3 15.01 -1.19 13.74
N ALA A 4 14.79 -0.39 12.69
CA ALA A 4 13.51 0.20 12.36
C ALA A 4 13.22 0.11 10.85
N LEU A 5 11.93 0.15 10.49
CA LEU A 5 11.43 0.21 9.11
C LEU A 5 10.48 1.41 8.96
N PRO A 6 10.39 2.05 7.79
CA PRO A 6 9.39 3.09 7.59
C PRO A 6 7.97 2.52 7.66
N ARG A 7 6.99 3.35 7.98
CA ARG A 7 5.57 2.96 8.03
C ARG A 7 5.00 2.96 6.61
N LEU A 8 4.25 1.90 6.29
CA LEU A 8 3.48 1.75 5.07
C LEU A 8 2.22 0.93 5.37
N GLY A 9 1.07 1.60 5.41
CA GLY A 9 -0.20 0.97 5.72
C GLY A 9 -0.11 0.19 7.04
N ASN A 10 -0.50 -1.08 7.01
CA ASN A 10 -0.44 -1.98 8.17
C ASN A 10 0.63 -3.07 8.05
N ILE A 11 1.59 -2.94 7.12
CA ILE A 11 2.65 -3.96 6.93
C ILE A 11 3.49 -4.17 8.20
N ASP A 12 3.47 -3.20 9.13
CA ASP A 12 4.18 -3.30 10.41
C ASP A 12 3.74 -4.48 11.29
N VAL A 13 2.64 -5.17 10.96
CA VAL A 13 2.27 -6.46 11.59
C VAL A 13 3.38 -7.51 11.50
N ILE A 14 4.30 -7.44 10.53
CA ILE A 14 5.40 -8.42 10.40
C ILE A 14 6.68 -8.00 11.13
N ASN A 15 6.78 -6.77 11.63
CA ASN A 15 8.04 -6.20 12.10
C ASN A 15 8.66 -7.03 13.24
N GLU A 16 7.85 -7.50 14.19
CA GLU A 16 8.32 -8.39 15.27
C GLU A 16 8.89 -9.71 14.73
N THR A 17 8.22 -10.28 13.73
CA THR A 17 8.61 -11.56 13.10
C THR A 17 9.93 -11.44 12.34
N ILE A 18 10.15 -10.33 11.64
CA ILE A 18 11.36 -10.15 10.81
C ILE A 18 12.54 -9.51 11.56
N ILE A 19 12.31 -8.84 12.70
CA ILE A 19 13.35 -8.20 13.53
C ILE A 19 13.51 -8.91 14.88
N THR A 20 12.48 -8.89 15.72
CA THR A 20 12.56 -9.36 17.12
C THR A 20 12.86 -10.85 17.20
N ASP A 21 12.13 -11.66 16.45
CA ASP A 21 12.32 -13.12 16.42
C ASP A 21 13.70 -13.51 15.83
N MET A 22 14.26 -12.66 14.97
CA MET A 22 15.62 -12.80 14.46
C MET A 22 16.70 -12.40 15.49
N GLY A 23 16.32 -11.84 16.63
CA GLY A 23 17.21 -11.48 17.75
C GLY A 23 17.75 -10.05 17.69
N HIS A 24 17.09 -9.18 16.94
CA HIS A 24 17.33 -7.73 16.98
C HIS A 24 16.31 -7.04 17.89
N GLU A 25 16.59 -5.80 18.29
CA GLU A 25 15.63 -4.97 19.03
C GLU A 25 14.84 -4.14 18.01
N LEU A 26 13.51 -4.20 18.05
CA LEU A 26 12.64 -3.40 17.19
C LEU A 26 12.40 -2.03 17.80
N ILE A 27 12.75 -0.97 17.07
CA ILE A 27 12.29 0.38 17.37
C ILE A 27 11.03 0.62 16.54
N GLU A 28 9.89 0.68 17.24
CA GLU A 28 8.59 0.90 16.63
C GLU A 28 8.51 2.29 16.01
N THR A 29 8.20 2.33 14.72
CA THR A 29 7.98 3.58 13.99
C THR A 29 6.64 4.17 14.43
N PRO A 30 6.62 5.42 14.94
CA PRO A 30 5.37 6.07 15.32
C PRO A 30 4.38 6.15 14.15
N PRO A 31 3.07 6.19 14.42
CA PRO A 31 2.08 6.45 13.38
C PRO A 31 2.41 7.75 12.63
N ASN A 32 2.22 7.73 11.32
CA ASN A 32 2.43 8.91 10.49
C ASN A 32 1.55 10.07 11.00
N SER A 33 2.17 11.22 11.16
CA SER A 33 1.56 12.40 11.76
C SER A 33 1.98 13.66 11.01
N LYS A 34 1.37 14.79 11.36
CA LYS A 34 1.81 16.09 10.85
C LYS A 34 3.30 16.34 11.16
N LYS A 35 3.77 15.94 12.34
CA LYS A 35 5.20 16.02 12.70
C LYS A 35 6.07 15.21 11.73
N THR A 36 5.67 13.98 11.42
CA THR A 36 6.36 13.10 10.45
C THR A 36 6.45 13.78 9.09
N MET A 37 5.33 14.33 8.60
CA MET A 37 5.28 15.06 7.34
C MET A 37 6.19 16.30 7.36
N ASP A 38 6.10 17.13 8.40
CA ASP A 38 6.86 18.37 8.53
C ASP A 38 8.38 18.10 8.56
N LEU A 39 8.82 17.03 9.24
CA LEU A 39 10.22 16.58 9.23
C LEU A 39 10.65 16.15 7.83
N GLY A 40 9.82 15.36 7.15
CA GLY A 40 10.07 14.91 5.78
C GLY A 40 10.21 16.07 4.81
N VAL A 41 9.24 16.98 4.81
CA VAL A 41 9.21 18.18 3.94
C VAL A 41 10.41 19.08 4.20
N LYS A 42 10.79 19.27 5.47
CA LYS A 42 11.89 20.17 5.83
C LYS A 42 13.25 19.74 5.24
N TYR A 43 13.50 18.44 5.15
CA TYR A 43 14.83 17.92 4.79
C TYR A 43 14.88 17.19 3.44
N SER A 44 13.73 16.92 2.82
CA SER A 44 13.69 16.32 1.49
C SER A 44 13.81 17.38 0.38
N PRO A 45 14.29 17.00 -0.82
CA PRO A 45 14.17 17.86 -1.99
C PRO A 45 12.71 18.17 -2.30
N GLU A 46 12.41 19.43 -2.62
CA GLU A 46 11.05 19.96 -2.82
C GLU A 46 10.22 19.11 -3.79
N TYR A 47 10.80 18.77 -4.95
CA TYR A 47 10.12 18.04 -6.03
C TYR A 47 10.14 16.52 -5.87
N CYS A 48 10.52 15.97 -4.71
CA CYS A 48 10.38 14.54 -4.44
C CYS A 48 8.91 14.19 -4.13
N CYS A 49 8.50 12.98 -4.50
CA CYS A 49 7.13 12.54 -4.23
C CYS A 49 6.90 12.28 -2.74
N LEU A 50 5.64 12.43 -2.32
CA LEU A 50 5.20 12.34 -0.93
C LEU A 50 5.71 11.11 -0.15
N PRO A 51 5.76 9.89 -0.73
CA PRO A 51 6.25 8.71 -0.02
C PRO A 51 7.71 8.84 0.47
N LEU A 52 8.59 9.49 -0.32
CA LEU A 52 9.96 9.74 0.10
C LEU A 52 10.00 10.65 1.33
N LYS A 53 9.18 11.71 1.31
CA LYS A 53 9.12 12.71 2.40
C LYS A 53 8.65 12.04 3.69
N ILE A 54 7.54 11.29 3.64
CA ILE A 54 7.00 10.60 4.83
C ILE A 54 7.99 9.57 5.37
N ALA A 55 8.58 8.73 4.51
CA ALA A 55 9.54 7.73 4.94
C ALA A 55 10.82 8.36 5.54
N LEU A 56 11.29 9.49 5.02
CA LEU A 56 12.39 10.26 5.62
C LEU A 56 12.01 10.78 7.02
N GLY A 57 10.80 11.32 7.16
CA GLY A 57 10.26 11.74 8.46
C GLY A 57 10.22 10.60 9.47
N ASN A 58 9.74 9.42 9.06
CA ASN A 58 9.78 8.21 9.90
C ASN A 58 11.20 7.88 10.35
N PHE A 59 12.17 7.93 9.44
CA PHE A 59 13.57 7.62 9.77
C PHE A 59 14.18 8.60 10.76
N ILE A 60 13.90 9.90 10.63
CA ILE A 60 14.33 10.90 11.62
C ILE A 60 13.75 10.55 12.99
N GLU A 61 12.44 10.25 13.05
CA GLU A 61 11.79 9.96 14.33
C GLU A 61 12.34 8.70 15.01
N VAL A 62 12.59 7.62 14.27
CA VAL A 62 13.15 6.38 14.88
C VAL A 62 14.64 6.51 15.22
N LEU A 63 15.40 7.34 14.51
CA LEU A 63 16.78 7.65 14.86
C LEU A 63 16.84 8.46 16.17
N ASP A 64 15.93 9.42 16.35
CA ASP A 64 15.79 10.16 17.61
C ASP A 64 15.38 9.24 18.78
N LEU A 65 14.68 8.14 18.50
CA LEU A 65 14.35 7.08 19.47
C LEU A 65 15.52 6.09 19.71
N GLY A 66 16.66 6.26 19.04
CA GLY A 66 17.87 5.46 19.23
C GLY A 66 17.98 4.24 18.33
N ALA A 67 17.36 4.23 17.15
CA ALA A 67 17.62 3.21 16.14
C ALA A 67 19.09 3.25 15.68
N GLU A 68 19.72 2.08 15.56
CA GLU A 68 21.10 1.91 15.08
C GLU A 68 21.15 1.50 13.61
N GLY A 69 20.05 0.95 13.08
CA GLY A 69 19.93 0.55 11.70
C GLY A 69 18.53 0.77 11.14
N LEU A 70 18.49 1.14 9.85
CA LEU A 70 17.27 1.44 9.12
C LEU A 70 17.14 0.44 7.97
N ILE A 71 15.99 -0.20 7.86
CA ILE A 71 15.69 -1.12 6.76
C ILE A 71 14.82 -0.40 5.74
N MET A 72 15.24 -0.41 4.49
CA MET A 72 14.49 0.16 3.38
C MET A 72 14.41 -0.84 2.23
N ALA A 73 13.23 -0.99 1.64
CA ALA A 73 13.10 -1.69 0.38
C ALA A 73 13.71 -0.85 -0.74
N GLY A 74 14.56 -1.47 -1.55
CA GLY A 74 15.08 -0.87 -2.78
C GLY A 74 14.32 -1.42 -3.99
N GLY A 75 14.58 -0.85 -5.16
CA GLY A 75 13.94 -1.32 -6.39
C GLY A 75 14.72 -0.89 -7.62
N TRP A 76 14.51 -1.62 -8.72
CA TRP A 76 15.02 -1.25 -10.03
C TRP A 76 13.89 -0.67 -10.88
N GLY A 77 14.14 0.44 -11.57
CA GLY A 77 13.20 0.97 -12.54
C GLY A 77 13.32 2.48 -12.72
N PRO A 78 12.59 3.06 -13.68
CA PRO A 78 12.60 4.50 -13.90
C PRO A 78 11.83 5.28 -12.82
N CYS A 79 11.18 4.58 -11.87
CA CYS A 79 10.59 5.18 -10.68
C CYS A 79 11.68 5.63 -9.69
N ARG A 80 11.47 6.79 -9.06
CA ARG A 80 12.39 7.34 -8.05
C ARG A 80 12.54 6.46 -6.81
N PHE A 81 11.61 5.52 -6.56
CA PHE A 81 11.68 4.57 -5.45
C PHE A 81 13.05 3.87 -5.36
N GLY A 82 13.66 3.54 -6.51
CA GLY A 82 14.99 2.91 -6.56
C GLY A 82 16.14 3.76 -6.00
N TYR A 83 15.93 5.07 -5.84
CA TYR A 83 16.90 6.01 -5.26
C TYR A 83 16.55 6.47 -3.84
N TYR A 84 15.40 6.05 -3.29
CA TYR A 84 14.94 6.54 -1.98
C TYR A 84 15.98 6.28 -0.90
N ALA A 85 16.47 5.03 -0.82
CA ALA A 85 17.39 4.63 0.23
C ALA A 85 18.72 5.41 0.20
N GLN A 86 19.20 5.79 -0.99
CA GLN A 86 20.41 6.57 -1.17
C GLN A 86 20.17 8.04 -0.79
N VAL A 87 19.11 8.65 -1.31
CA VAL A 87 18.77 10.05 -0.99
C VAL A 87 18.51 10.21 0.50
N GLN A 88 17.75 9.31 1.11
CA GLN A 88 17.47 9.33 2.55
C GLN A 88 18.76 9.12 3.35
N ARG A 89 19.65 8.22 2.92
CA ARG A 89 20.94 8.02 3.58
C ARG A 89 21.76 9.30 3.59
N ASP A 90 21.93 9.94 2.44
CA ASP A 90 22.77 11.12 2.31
C ASP A 90 22.22 12.27 3.16
N VAL A 91 20.90 12.51 3.11
CA VAL A 91 20.24 13.53 3.95
C VAL A 91 20.44 13.25 5.44
N LEU A 92 20.26 12.01 5.89
CA LEU A 92 20.41 11.66 7.31
C LEU A 92 21.86 11.76 7.79
N LEU A 93 22.84 11.45 6.94
CA LEU A 93 24.27 11.64 7.24
C LEU A 93 24.61 13.13 7.35
N ASP A 94 24.08 13.97 6.46
CA ASP A 94 24.27 15.43 6.50
C ASP A 94 23.64 16.06 7.76
N LEU A 95 22.57 15.47 8.29
CA LEU A 95 21.98 15.84 9.58
C LEU A 95 22.79 15.37 10.80
N GLY A 96 23.86 14.61 10.59
CA GLY A 96 24.76 14.15 11.65
C GLY A 96 24.35 12.84 12.32
N TYR A 97 23.41 12.09 11.75
CA TYR A 97 23.03 10.78 12.30
C TYR A 97 24.07 9.71 11.98
N HIS A 98 24.27 8.80 12.93
CA HIS A 98 25.10 7.61 12.76
C HIS A 98 24.23 6.36 12.81
N PHE A 99 24.10 5.70 11.66
CA PHE A 99 23.23 4.55 11.51
C PHE A 99 23.74 3.63 10.40
N ARG A 100 23.23 2.40 10.38
CA ARG A 100 23.45 1.45 9.30
C ARG A 100 22.23 1.37 8.40
N MET A 101 22.37 1.77 7.14
CA MET A 101 21.31 1.57 6.14
C MET A 101 21.35 0.15 5.57
N ILE A 102 20.30 -0.63 5.79
CA ILE A 102 20.11 -2.00 5.29
C ILE A 102 19.11 -1.93 4.14
N ILE A 103 19.60 -2.12 2.91
CA ILE A 103 18.76 -2.03 1.70
C ILE A 103 18.38 -3.45 1.26
N MET A 104 17.07 -3.71 1.17
CA MET A 104 16.51 -4.95 0.65
C MET A 104 16.14 -4.76 -0.82
N GLU A 105 17.07 -5.10 -1.72
CA GLU A 105 16.93 -4.91 -3.17
C GLU A 105 17.44 -6.16 -3.90
N LEU A 106 16.70 -6.67 -4.89
CA LEU A 106 17.21 -7.74 -5.74
C LEU A 106 18.14 -7.15 -6.81
N PRO A 107 19.36 -7.68 -6.98
CA PRO A 107 20.33 -7.11 -7.90
C PRO A 107 19.93 -7.35 -9.36
N ARG A 108 19.86 -6.29 -10.18
CA ARG A 108 19.66 -6.39 -11.63
C ARG A 108 21.02 -6.45 -12.35
N GLY A 109 21.51 -7.66 -12.62
CA GLY A 109 22.77 -7.87 -13.35
C GLY A 109 24.05 -7.52 -12.58
N GLY A 110 23.95 -7.32 -11.26
CA GLY A 110 25.06 -6.99 -10.36
C GLY A 110 25.44 -8.11 -9.36
N SER A 111 26.36 -7.79 -8.46
CA SER A 111 26.83 -8.71 -7.43
C SER A 111 25.79 -8.91 -6.33
N TRP A 112 25.40 -10.15 -6.09
CA TRP A 112 24.53 -10.55 -4.97
C TRP A 112 25.15 -10.32 -3.58
N LYS A 113 26.44 -9.95 -3.53
CA LYS A 113 27.21 -9.80 -2.29
C LYS A 113 26.52 -8.88 -1.28
N THR A 114 26.10 -7.69 -1.68
CA THR A 114 25.48 -6.71 -0.77
C THR A 114 24.14 -7.21 -0.22
N LEU A 115 23.32 -7.86 -1.05
CA LEU A 115 22.07 -8.45 -0.59
C LEU A 115 22.32 -9.59 0.40
N TRP A 116 23.29 -10.47 0.13
CA TRP A 116 23.66 -11.55 1.06
C TRP A 116 24.23 -11.01 2.37
N GLU A 117 25.05 -9.96 2.33
CA GLU A 117 25.56 -9.28 3.53
C GLU A 117 24.40 -8.73 4.38
N ASN A 118 23.44 -8.04 3.76
CA ASN A 118 22.24 -7.52 4.42
C ASN A 118 21.37 -8.63 5.01
N ILE A 119 21.12 -9.69 4.26
CA ILE A 119 20.39 -10.87 4.75
C ILE A 119 21.15 -11.52 5.92
N HIS A 120 22.48 -11.60 5.87
CA HIS A 120 23.27 -12.17 6.95
C HIS A 120 23.22 -11.35 8.23
N ILE A 121 23.20 -10.02 8.12
CA ILE A 121 23.00 -9.12 9.27
C ILE A 121 21.64 -9.38 9.89
N LEU A 122 20.57 -9.33 9.10
CA LEU A 122 19.21 -9.59 9.55
C LEU A 122 19.03 -11.02 10.11
N ARG A 123 19.79 -11.99 9.57
CA ARG A 123 19.77 -13.38 10.07
C ARG A 123 20.36 -13.48 11.48
N ASN A 124 21.29 -12.60 11.85
CA ASN A 124 21.88 -12.53 13.19
C ASN A 124 22.33 -13.90 13.75
N GLY A 125 22.99 -14.70 12.91
CA GLY A 125 23.48 -16.04 13.28
C GLY A 125 22.43 -17.16 13.33
N LYS A 126 21.13 -16.87 13.24
CA LYS A 126 20.04 -17.87 13.21
C LYS A 126 20.15 -18.82 12.02
N LYS A 127 19.73 -20.08 12.14
CA LYS A 127 19.81 -21.05 11.03
C LYS A 127 19.01 -20.58 9.81
N TRP A 128 19.46 -20.92 8.60
CA TRP A 128 18.72 -20.59 7.36
C TRP A 128 17.30 -21.18 7.33
N SER A 129 17.11 -22.37 7.87
CA SER A 129 15.78 -22.96 8.03
C SER A 129 14.86 -22.13 8.91
N TYR A 130 15.40 -21.50 9.96
CA TYR A 130 14.65 -20.59 10.81
C TYR A 130 14.23 -19.32 10.07
N LEU A 131 15.17 -18.71 9.32
CA LEU A 131 14.86 -17.54 8.48
C LEU A 131 13.74 -17.86 7.47
N LEU A 132 13.83 -19.00 6.77
CA LEU A 132 12.81 -19.42 5.82
C LEU A 132 11.45 -19.66 6.49
N ASN A 133 11.42 -20.23 7.70
CA ASN A 133 10.19 -20.42 8.46
C ASN A 133 9.58 -19.07 8.87
N GLN A 134 10.39 -18.15 9.40
CA GLN A 134 9.92 -16.82 9.80
C GLN A 134 9.40 -16.01 8.62
N TYR A 135 10.09 -16.10 7.49
CA TYR A 135 9.65 -15.50 6.25
C TYR A 135 8.30 -16.06 5.76
N ARG A 136 8.11 -17.39 5.81
CA ARG A 136 6.82 -18.01 5.46
C ARG A 136 5.70 -17.59 6.41
N PHE A 137 6.02 -17.39 7.69
CA PHE A 137 5.06 -16.95 8.69
C PHE A 137 4.69 -15.47 8.52
N ALA A 138 5.67 -14.59 8.29
CA ALA A 138 5.45 -13.19 7.94
C ALA A 138 4.57 -13.04 6.69
N TRP A 139 4.74 -13.91 5.69
CA TRP A 139 3.85 -13.94 4.53
C TRP A 139 2.41 -14.28 4.90
N GLN A 140 2.18 -15.24 5.81
CA GLN A 140 0.83 -15.57 6.29
C GLN A 140 0.20 -14.41 7.05
N GLN A 141 0.98 -13.65 7.82
CA GLN A 141 0.51 -12.43 8.49
C GLN A 141 0.07 -11.38 7.47
N ILE A 142 0.86 -11.12 6.42
CA ILE A 142 0.51 -10.19 5.34
C ILE A 142 -0.79 -10.62 4.65
N LEU A 143 -0.90 -11.88 4.24
CA LEU A 143 -2.09 -12.39 3.56
C LEU A 143 -3.34 -12.27 4.43
N LEU A 144 -3.25 -12.56 5.72
CA LEU A 144 -4.37 -12.40 6.64
C LEU A 144 -4.73 -10.93 6.86
N MET A 145 -3.73 -10.07 7.08
CA MET A 145 -3.93 -8.62 7.21
C MET A 145 -4.70 -8.08 6.01
N GLU A 146 -4.24 -8.37 4.79
CA GLU A 146 -4.85 -7.86 3.56
C GLU A 146 -6.26 -8.43 3.33
N ASP A 147 -6.50 -9.71 3.65
CA ASP A 147 -7.84 -10.33 3.62
C ASP A 147 -8.81 -9.60 4.55
N LEU A 148 -8.39 -9.27 5.78
CA LEU A 148 -9.21 -8.53 6.72
C LEU A 148 -9.45 -7.07 6.28
N GLU A 149 -8.43 -6.39 5.76
CA GLU A 149 -8.60 -5.04 5.21
C GLU A 149 -9.58 -5.03 4.04
N ASN A 150 -9.43 -5.96 3.08
CA ASN A 150 -10.35 -6.09 1.95
C ASN A 150 -11.77 -6.44 2.40
N LYS A 151 -11.91 -7.25 3.45
CA LYS A 151 -13.21 -7.52 4.05
C LYS A 151 -13.84 -6.25 4.62
N VAL A 152 -13.05 -5.41 5.28
CA VAL A 152 -13.48 -4.12 5.82
C VAL A 152 -14.00 -3.20 4.72
N LEU A 153 -13.34 -3.14 3.55
CA LEU A 153 -13.82 -2.34 2.41
C LEU A 153 -15.23 -2.76 1.93
N GLN A 154 -15.56 -4.05 2.06
CA GLN A 154 -16.88 -4.58 1.76
C GLN A 154 -17.89 -4.30 2.89
N VAL A 155 -17.51 -4.48 4.15
CA VAL A 155 -18.49 -4.37 5.26
C VAL A 155 -18.71 -2.94 5.74
N ARG A 156 -17.73 -2.04 5.60
CA ARG A 156 -17.80 -0.64 6.06
C ARG A 156 -19.04 0.12 5.56
N PRO A 157 -19.41 0.08 4.25
CA PRO A 157 -20.62 0.75 3.79
C PRO A 157 -21.94 0.09 4.28
N ARG A 158 -21.84 -1.04 4.97
CA ARG A 158 -22.97 -1.82 5.50
C ARG A 158 -22.94 -1.92 7.04
N GLU A 159 -22.13 -1.12 7.72
CA GLU A 159 -22.01 -1.16 9.18
C GLU A 159 -23.33 -0.87 9.90
N LYS A 160 -23.63 -1.63 10.96
CA LYS A 160 -24.71 -1.29 11.91
C LYS A 160 -24.38 -0.06 12.76
N LYS A 161 -23.10 0.11 13.09
CA LYS A 161 -22.58 1.21 13.91
C LYS A 161 -21.30 1.74 13.25
N LYS A 162 -21.29 3.04 12.94
CA LYS A 162 -20.15 3.70 12.29
C LYS A 162 -18.83 3.41 13.02
N GLY A 163 -17.82 2.99 12.26
CA GLY A 163 -16.47 2.69 12.73
C GLY A 163 -16.32 1.37 13.49
N ALA A 164 -17.33 0.49 13.45
CA ALA A 164 -17.21 -0.84 14.06
C ALA A 164 -16.18 -1.71 13.34
N SER A 165 -16.19 -1.74 12.02
CA SER A 165 -15.24 -2.49 11.20
C SER A 165 -13.81 -1.99 11.39
N SER A 166 -13.59 -0.66 11.42
CA SER A 166 -12.26 -0.09 11.69
C SER A 166 -11.70 -0.50 13.06
N ARG A 167 -12.54 -0.53 14.11
CA ARG A 167 -12.10 -1.00 15.45
C ARG A 167 -11.70 -2.47 15.46
N ILE A 168 -12.47 -3.31 14.78
CA ILE A 168 -12.20 -4.75 14.71
C ILE A 168 -10.92 -5.01 13.92
N LEU A 169 -10.72 -4.29 12.82
CA LEU A 169 -9.48 -4.36 12.05
C LEU A 169 -8.28 -4.02 12.94
N LEU A 170 -8.31 -2.88 13.65
CA LEU A 170 -7.20 -2.48 14.54
C LEU A 170 -6.92 -3.52 15.64
N GLU A 171 -7.97 -4.08 16.25
CA GLU A 171 -7.85 -5.17 17.24
C GLU A 171 -7.20 -6.41 16.60
N SER A 172 -7.68 -6.82 15.43
CA SER A 172 -7.16 -7.98 14.69
C SER A 172 -5.71 -7.78 14.26
N LEU A 173 -5.33 -6.61 13.74
CA LEU A 173 -3.96 -6.30 13.32
C LEU A 173 -2.98 -6.38 14.50
N THR A 174 -3.39 -5.85 15.66
CA THR A 174 -2.59 -5.95 16.91
C THR A 174 -2.38 -7.42 17.31
N ARG A 175 -3.42 -8.26 17.17
CA ARG A 175 -3.32 -9.69 17.45
C ARG A 175 -2.47 -10.43 16.42
N ILE A 176 -2.55 -10.07 15.14
CA ILE A 176 -1.72 -10.64 14.06
C ILE A 176 -0.24 -10.33 14.33
N LYS A 177 0.07 -9.10 14.74
CA LYS A 177 1.43 -8.67 15.07
C LYS A 177 2.09 -9.54 16.13
N HIS A 178 1.35 -9.89 17.18
CA HIS A 178 1.87 -10.69 18.29
C HIS A 178 1.68 -12.21 18.13
N ALA A 179 1.08 -12.67 17.03
CA ALA A 179 0.89 -14.10 16.78
C ALA A 179 2.25 -14.81 16.60
N LYS A 180 2.35 -16.06 17.07
CA LYS A 180 3.59 -16.86 17.02
C LYS A 180 3.48 -18.12 16.17
N ASP A 181 2.30 -18.45 15.69
CA ASP A 181 2.03 -19.64 14.89
C ASP A 181 0.80 -19.45 13.99
N LYS A 182 0.66 -20.36 13.04
CA LYS A 182 -0.41 -20.34 12.04
C LYS A 182 -1.80 -20.61 12.65
N GLU A 183 -1.89 -21.44 13.68
CA GLU A 183 -3.18 -21.80 14.30
C GLU A 183 -3.82 -20.57 14.94
N THR A 184 -3.00 -19.73 15.57
CA THR A 184 -3.40 -18.43 16.11
C THR A 184 -3.91 -17.49 15.01
N LEU A 185 -3.26 -17.44 13.84
CA LEU A 185 -3.72 -16.63 12.70
C LEU A 185 -5.10 -17.11 12.18
N GLU A 186 -5.31 -18.42 12.06
CA GLU A 186 -6.61 -18.97 11.64
C GLU A 186 -7.72 -18.67 12.65
N LEU A 187 -7.41 -18.71 13.96
CA LEU A 187 -8.34 -18.32 15.01
C LEU A 187 -8.71 -16.83 14.91
N ILE A 188 -7.71 -15.95 14.75
CA ILE A 188 -7.94 -14.50 14.56
C ILE A 188 -8.83 -14.25 13.34
N LYS A 189 -8.55 -14.94 12.23
CA LYS A 189 -9.36 -14.85 11.01
C LYS A 189 -10.82 -15.19 11.28
N LYS A 190 -11.06 -16.34 11.89
CA LYS A 190 -12.41 -16.82 12.19
C LYS A 190 -13.18 -15.83 13.06
N GLU A 191 -12.58 -15.40 14.17
CA GLU A 191 -13.22 -14.45 15.10
C GLU A 191 -13.48 -13.08 14.46
N ALA A 192 -12.54 -12.58 13.64
CA ALA A 192 -12.71 -11.32 12.93
C ALA A 192 -13.86 -11.39 11.91
N LEU A 193 -13.97 -12.50 11.16
CA LEU A 193 -15.05 -12.71 10.19
C LEU A 193 -16.42 -12.88 10.87
N GLU A 194 -16.48 -13.60 11.98
CA GLU A 194 -17.70 -13.72 12.80
C GLU A 194 -18.16 -12.35 13.28
N LYS A 195 -17.24 -11.58 13.90
CA LYS A 195 -17.48 -10.19 14.26
C LYS A 195 -18.00 -9.41 13.05
N PHE A 196 -17.25 -9.34 11.94
CA PHE A 196 -17.66 -8.62 10.72
C PHE A 196 -19.08 -8.94 10.26
N ASN A 197 -19.47 -10.22 10.26
CA ASN A 197 -20.82 -10.62 9.88
C ASN A 197 -21.88 -10.09 10.86
N GLU A 198 -21.61 -10.11 12.17
CA GLU A 198 -22.52 -9.60 13.20
C GLU A 198 -22.79 -8.10 13.08
N MET A 199 -21.81 -7.27 12.70
CA MET A 199 -22.03 -5.82 12.51
C MET A 199 -22.31 -5.40 11.06
N THR A 200 -22.65 -6.33 10.18
CA THR A 200 -23.00 -6.02 8.79
C THR A 200 -24.51 -6.14 8.54
N HIS A 201 -25.11 -5.10 7.98
CA HIS A 201 -26.47 -5.13 7.44
C HIS A 201 -26.48 -5.63 5.98
N PHE A 202 -26.41 -6.95 5.78
CA PHE A 202 -26.39 -7.56 4.44
C PHE A 202 -27.65 -7.31 3.58
N GLN A 203 -28.72 -6.79 4.17
CA GLN A 203 -29.93 -6.38 3.45
C GLN A 203 -29.69 -5.15 2.55
N ARG A 204 -28.65 -4.34 2.83
CA ARG A 204 -28.26 -3.21 1.96
C ARG A 204 -27.57 -3.74 0.71
N LYS A 205 -28.34 -3.86 -0.37
CA LYS A 205 -27.90 -4.30 -1.71
C LYS A 205 -27.66 -3.10 -2.64
N ASN A 206 -27.03 -3.36 -3.80
CA ASN A 206 -26.83 -2.40 -4.89
C ASN A 206 -25.99 -1.16 -4.52
N LEU A 207 -24.89 -1.36 -3.78
CA LEU A 207 -23.94 -0.30 -3.49
C LEU A 207 -23.15 0.12 -4.72
N ILE A 208 -22.80 1.40 -4.79
CA ILE A 208 -21.80 1.89 -5.74
C ILE A 208 -20.46 1.21 -5.42
N ARG A 209 -19.82 0.64 -6.42
CA ARG A 209 -18.53 -0.06 -6.33
C ARG A 209 -17.49 0.74 -7.11
N VAL A 210 -16.41 1.13 -6.45
CA VAL A 210 -15.37 1.97 -7.04
C VAL A 210 -14.01 1.31 -6.87
N ALA A 211 -13.24 1.24 -7.96
CA ALA A 211 -11.85 0.82 -7.89
C ALA A 211 -10.97 1.94 -7.32
N ILE A 212 -10.07 1.60 -6.41
CA ILE A 212 -8.93 2.47 -6.08
C ILE A 212 -7.70 1.91 -6.79
N VAL A 213 -7.08 2.78 -7.59
CA VAL A 213 -5.85 2.55 -8.35
C VAL A 213 -4.87 3.68 -8.08
N GLY A 214 -3.64 3.56 -8.55
CA GLY A 214 -2.66 4.63 -8.53
C GLY A 214 -1.36 4.23 -7.85
N GLU A 215 -0.65 5.19 -7.28
CA GLU A 215 0.63 4.95 -6.64
C GLU A 215 0.46 4.12 -5.36
N PHE A 216 1.32 3.12 -5.21
CA PHE A 216 1.18 2.08 -4.20
C PHE A 216 1.21 2.62 -2.76
N TYR A 217 2.18 3.47 -2.42
CA TYR A 217 2.31 3.99 -1.06
C TYR A 217 1.11 4.86 -0.68
N VAL A 218 0.75 5.83 -1.54
CA VAL A 218 -0.36 6.75 -1.24
C VAL A 218 -1.70 6.02 -1.22
N SER A 219 -1.86 4.98 -2.04
CA SER A 219 -3.07 4.15 -2.02
C SER A 219 -3.23 3.37 -0.70
N LEU A 220 -2.13 2.92 -0.09
CA LEU A 220 -2.16 2.03 1.08
C LEU A 220 -2.01 2.73 2.42
N GLU A 221 -1.33 3.88 2.46
CA GLU A 221 -1.07 4.61 3.70
C GLU A 221 -2.20 5.61 4.01
N PRO A 222 -3.07 5.35 5.01
CA PRO A 222 -4.26 6.16 5.24
C PRO A 222 -3.95 7.61 5.60
N PHE A 223 -2.83 7.87 6.29
CA PHE A 223 -2.43 9.23 6.61
C PHE A 223 -2.15 10.05 5.33
N SER A 224 -1.51 9.44 4.34
CA SER A 224 -1.08 10.12 3.11
C SER A 224 -2.24 10.49 2.18
N ASN A 225 -3.35 9.73 2.24
CA ASN A 225 -4.53 9.94 1.39
C ASN A 225 -5.75 10.48 2.14
N HIS A 226 -5.55 10.97 3.37
CA HIS A 226 -6.62 11.46 4.26
C HIS A 226 -7.75 10.44 4.46
N HIS A 227 -7.39 9.18 4.69
CA HIS A 227 -8.32 8.08 5.00
C HIS A 227 -9.41 7.87 3.92
N LEU A 228 -9.02 7.93 2.64
CA LEU A 228 -9.94 7.87 1.50
C LEU A 228 -10.88 6.66 1.55
N GLU A 229 -10.35 5.47 1.85
CA GLU A 229 -11.14 4.23 1.92
C GLU A 229 -12.21 4.26 3.02
N GLU A 230 -11.92 4.91 4.16
CA GLU A 230 -12.87 5.07 5.26
C GLU A 230 -13.97 6.05 4.87
N LYS A 231 -13.59 7.19 4.28
CA LYS A 231 -14.53 8.21 3.79
C LYS A 231 -15.50 7.63 2.76
N LEU A 232 -15.00 6.91 1.75
CA LEU A 232 -15.83 6.26 0.75
C LEU A 232 -16.80 5.25 1.37
N GLY A 233 -16.31 4.43 2.30
CA GLY A 233 -17.17 3.50 3.04
C GLY A 233 -18.29 4.21 3.79
N TYR A 234 -18.01 5.34 4.44
CA TYR A 234 -19.04 6.14 5.13
C TYR A 234 -20.02 6.86 4.19
N LEU A 235 -19.61 7.13 2.95
CA LEU A 235 -20.52 7.57 1.88
C LEU A 235 -21.38 6.43 1.30
N GLY A 236 -21.21 5.19 1.80
CA GLY A 236 -21.96 4.02 1.35
C GLY A 236 -21.41 3.41 0.06
N VAL A 237 -20.14 3.67 -0.25
CA VAL A 237 -19.43 3.12 -1.40
C VAL A 237 -18.66 1.88 -0.97
N GLU A 238 -18.76 0.82 -1.74
CA GLU A 238 -17.90 -0.35 -1.62
C GLU A 238 -16.63 -0.11 -2.43
N VAL A 239 -15.49 -0.16 -1.75
CA VAL A 239 -14.19 0.06 -2.38
C VAL A 239 -13.61 -1.28 -2.83
N VAL A 240 -13.12 -1.33 -4.06
CA VAL A 240 -12.32 -2.44 -4.59
C VAL A 240 -10.91 -1.93 -4.79
N ARG A 241 -10.03 -2.23 -3.83
CA ARG A 241 -8.63 -1.85 -3.92
C ARG A 241 -7.91 -2.77 -4.90
N LYS A 242 -7.29 -2.18 -5.93
CA LYS A 242 -6.54 -2.91 -6.95
C LYS A 242 -5.05 -3.01 -6.63
N ASN A 243 -4.54 -2.11 -5.79
CA ASN A 243 -3.17 -2.15 -5.31
C ASN A 243 -3.10 -3.06 -4.08
N THR A 244 -2.47 -4.23 -4.22
CA THR A 244 -2.27 -5.18 -3.12
C THR A 244 -0.79 -5.30 -2.75
N ILE A 245 -0.55 -5.49 -1.46
CA ILE A 245 0.75 -5.80 -0.90
C ILE A 245 1.19 -7.17 -1.39
N GLU A 246 0.26 -8.13 -1.56
CA GLU A 246 0.59 -9.39 -2.22
C GLU A 246 1.15 -9.17 -3.63
N ALA A 247 0.53 -8.34 -4.46
CA ALA A 247 1.02 -8.10 -5.82
C ALA A 247 2.35 -7.32 -5.84
N TRP A 248 2.57 -6.41 -4.89
CA TRP A 248 3.81 -5.63 -4.82
C TRP A 248 5.00 -6.44 -4.28
N ILE A 249 4.79 -7.21 -3.20
CA ILE A 249 5.83 -8.04 -2.57
C ILE A 249 5.99 -9.39 -3.29
N GLY A 250 4.92 -9.93 -3.85
CA GLY A 250 4.84 -11.25 -4.43
C GLY A 250 5.93 -11.58 -5.46
N PRO A 251 6.24 -10.72 -6.44
CA PRO A 251 7.33 -10.94 -7.40
C PRO A 251 8.72 -10.99 -6.76
N ILE A 252 8.93 -10.24 -5.68
CA ILE A 252 10.18 -10.25 -4.89
C ILE A 252 10.25 -11.53 -4.05
N MET A 253 9.12 -11.94 -3.49
CA MET A 253 9.04 -13.01 -2.50
C MET A 253 8.89 -14.43 -3.07
N LYS A 254 8.23 -14.55 -4.22
CA LYS A 254 8.24 -15.75 -5.03
C LYS A 254 9.41 -15.61 -5.99
N LEU A 255 10.64 -15.83 -5.48
CA LEU A 255 11.86 -16.03 -6.27
C LEU A 255 11.46 -16.70 -7.60
N HIS A 256 11.86 -16.16 -8.77
CA HIS A 256 11.36 -16.38 -10.16
C HIS A 256 11.15 -17.85 -10.64
N ILE A 257 10.59 -18.72 -9.81
CA ILE A 257 10.57 -20.18 -9.90
C ILE A 257 9.14 -20.64 -10.20
N PHE A 258 8.11 -19.90 -9.76
CA PHE A 258 6.70 -20.25 -9.97
C PHE A 258 6.04 -19.34 -11.02
N LYS A 259 5.79 -19.91 -12.21
CA LYS A 259 5.15 -19.24 -13.37
C LYS A 259 3.74 -18.69 -13.10
N GLU A 260 3.03 -19.23 -12.11
CA GLU A 260 1.67 -18.79 -11.74
C GLU A 260 1.66 -17.40 -11.07
N SER A 261 2.78 -16.98 -10.49
CA SER A 261 2.92 -15.69 -9.77
C SER A 261 2.79 -14.46 -10.66
N PHE A 262 2.87 -14.62 -11.98
CA PHE A 262 2.85 -13.54 -12.97
C PHE A 262 1.53 -13.49 -13.76
N LYS A 263 0.53 -14.30 -13.40
CA LYS A 263 -0.72 -14.37 -14.17
C LYS A 263 -1.51 -13.07 -14.08
N GLU A 264 -1.64 -12.53 -12.87
CA GLU A 264 -2.33 -11.26 -12.61
C GLU A 264 -1.61 -10.09 -13.27
N GLU A 265 -0.28 -9.99 -13.11
CA GLU A 265 0.53 -8.96 -13.79
C GLU A 265 0.35 -9.01 -15.32
N LYS A 266 0.39 -10.20 -15.93
CA LYS A 266 0.14 -10.36 -17.37
C LYS A 266 -1.28 -10.00 -17.79
N GLU A 267 -2.26 -10.24 -16.95
CA GLU A 267 -3.65 -9.87 -17.20
C GLU A 267 -3.81 -8.35 -17.21
N ILE A 268 -3.22 -7.68 -16.21
CA ILE A 268 -3.17 -6.22 -16.13
C ILE A 268 -2.42 -5.62 -17.32
N GLU A 269 -1.25 -6.16 -17.67
CA GLU A 269 -0.47 -5.74 -18.84
C GLU A 269 -1.28 -5.88 -20.14
N ARG A 270 -2.00 -6.98 -20.32
CA ARG A 270 -2.86 -7.21 -21.49
C ARG A 270 -4.02 -6.22 -21.55
N ALA A 271 -4.66 -5.96 -20.41
CA ALA A 271 -5.73 -4.98 -20.32
C ALA A 271 -5.23 -3.56 -20.63
N ALA A 272 -4.02 -3.23 -20.18
CA ALA A 272 -3.39 -1.94 -20.47
C ALA A 272 -2.91 -1.81 -21.92
N TYR A 273 -2.61 -2.91 -22.61
CA TYR A 273 -1.82 -2.93 -23.85
C TYR A 273 -2.32 -1.97 -24.95
N GLN A 274 -3.64 -1.84 -25.10
CA GLN A 274 -4.26 -0.96 -26.10
C GLN A 274 -4.03 0.53 -25.84
N TYR A 275 -3.83 0.90 -24.58
CA TYR A 275 -3.70 2.29 -24.11
C TYR A 275 -2.27 2.63 -23.68
N LEU A 276 -1.55 1.66 -23.11
CA LEU A 276 -0.17 1.77 -22.64
C LEU A 276 0.54 0.43 -22.80
N ALA A 277 1.16 0.22 -23.97
CA ALA A 277 1.80 -1.04 -24.35
C ALA A 277 3.06 -1.40 -23.53
N HIS A 278 3.71 -0.41 -22.93
CA HIS A 278 4.97 -0.59 -22.20
C HIS A 278 4.95 0.08 -20.84
N SER A 279 5.65 -0.53 -19.86
CA SER A 279 5.83 0.04 -18.54
C SER A 279 6.58 1.36 -18.59
N VAL A 280 6.06 2.37 -17.87
CA VAL A 280 6.66 3.69 -17.68
C VAL A 280 7.36 3.81 -16.31
N GLY A 281 7.59 2.67 -15.64
CA GLY A 281 8.00 2.59 -14.23
C GLY A 281 6.85 2.80 -13.27
N GLY A 282 7.08 2.49 -11.99
CA GLY A 282 6.05 2.59 -10.95
C GLY A 282 4.78 1.83 -11.36
N GLU A 283 3.63 2.35 -10.94
CA GLU A 283 2.34 1.72 -11.16
C GLU A 283 1.63 2.20 -12.44
N GLY A 284 2.23 3.08 -13.26
CA GLY A 284 1.50 3.74 -14.35
C GLY A 284 0.80 2.80 -15.35
N GLN A 285 1.48 1.74 -15.80
CA GLN A 285 0.86 0.72 -16.67
C GLN A 285 -0.17 -0.13 -15.91
N THR A 286 0.15 -0.48 -14.67
CA THR A 286 -0.71 -1.26 -13.77
C THR A 286 -2.02 -0.52 -13.50
N THR A 287 -1.96 0.80 -13.27
CA THR A 287 -3.10 1.70 -13.07
C THR A 287 -4.02 1.69 -14.29
N VAL A 288 -3.48 1.87 -15.49
CA VAL A 288 -4.27 1.83 -16.74
C VAL A 288 -4.96 0.48 -16.91
N GLY A 289 -4.22 -0.63 -16.75
CA GLY A 289 -4.77 -1.97 -16.85
C GLY A 289 -5.85 -2.26 -15.81
N ASN A 290 -5.64 -1.86 -14.56
CA ASN A 290 -6.60 -2.06 -13.49
C ASN A 290 -7.89 -1.25 -13.66
N VAL A 291 -7.84 -0.09 -14.31
CA VAL A 291 -9.07 0.65 -14.69
C VAL A 291 -9.86 -0.09 -15.75
N VAL A 292 -9.18 -0.63 -16.77
CA VAL A 292 -9.84 -1.46 -17.80
C VAL A 292 -10.46 -2.72 -17.18
N LEU A 293 -9.73 -3.40 -16.28
CA LEU A 293 -10.25 -4.57 -15.56
C LEU A 293 -11.42 -4.19 -14.63
N ALA A 294 -11.36 -3.05 -13.95
CA ALA A 294 -12.45 -2.57 -13.11
C ALA A 294 -13.76 -2.37 -13.92
N HIS A 295 -13.65 -1.86 -15.15
CA HIS A 295 -14.79 -1.80 -16.06
C HIS A 295 -15.31 -3.20 -16.44
N GLN A 296 -14.42 -4.13 -16.79
CA GLN A 296 -14.79 -5.52 -17.12
C GLN A 296 -15.43 -6.31 -15.94
N GLU A 297 -15.17 -5.88 -14.71
CA GLU A 297 -15.75 -6.43 -13.48
C GLU A 297 -17.06 -5.75 -13.06
N ASP A 298 -17.65 -4.94 -13.93
CA ASP A 298 -18.91 -4.20 -13.71
C ASP A 298 -18.85 -3.26 -12.50
N LEU A 299 -17.72 -2.58 -12.27
CA LEU A 299 -17.64 -1.50 -11.30
C LEU A 299 -18.31 -0.23 -11.85
N ASP A 300 -18.62 0.73 -10.98
CA ASP A 300 -19.28 1.97 -11.40
C ASP A 300 -18.28 3.07 -11.82
N GLY A 301 -17.03 2.99 -11.35
CA GLY A 301 -15.97 3.95 -11.68
C GLY A 301 -14.65 3.61 -10.99
N ALA A 302 -13.62 4.41 -11.26
CA ALA A 302 -12.31 4.29 -10.60
C ALA A 302 -11.81 5.64 -10.06
N ILE A 303 -11.11 5.60 -8.93
CA ILE A 303 -10.40 6.73 -8.34
C ILE A 303 -8.90 6.43 -8.41
N GLN A 304 -8.17 7.24 -9.16
CA GLN A 304 -6.71 7.24 -9.18
C GLN A 304 -6.18 8.11 -8.04
N VAL A 305 -5.31 7.53 -7.23
CA VAL A 305 -4.68 8.18 -6.07
C VAL A 305 -3.20 8.37 -6.37
N VAL A 306 -2.72 9.61 -6.37
CA VAL A 306 -1.37 9.91 -6.84
C VAL A 306 -0.67 10.96 -5.97
N PRO A 307 0.61 10.79 -5.59
CA PRO A 307 1.38 11.87 -5.02
C PRO A 307 1.76 12.89 -6.09
N PHE A 308 1.77 14.18 -5.73
CA PHE A 308 2.29 15.23 -6.61
C PHE A 308 3.71 14.87 -7.10
N THR A 309 3.99 15.16 -8.37
CA THR A 309 5.23 14.80 -9.12
C THR A 309 5.45 13.32 -9.43
N CYS A 310 4.50 12.41 -9.19
CA CYS A 310 4.63 11.01 -9.61
C CYS A 310 4.51 10.86 -11.14
N MET A 311 5.64 10.88 -11.85
CA MET A 311 5.66 10.84 -13.31
C MET A 311 4.89 9.65 -13.93
N PRO A 312 5.07 8.39 -13.49
CA PRO A 312 4.29 7.27 -14.03
C PRO A 312 2.77 7.46 -13.96
N GLU A 313 2.29 8.00 -12.85
CA GLU A 313 0.86 8.17 -12.61
C GLU A 313 0.31 9.42 -13.32
N ILE A 314 1.11 10.46 -13.55
CA ILE A 314 0.75 11.59 -14.43
C ILE A 314 0.58 11.11 -15.88
N VAL A 315 1.44 10.19 -16.33
CA VAL A 315 1.28 9.54 -17.65
C VAL A 315 -0.02 8.73 -17.68
N ALA A 316 -0.26 7.92 -16.64
CA ALA A 316 -1.51 7.16 -16.52
C ALA A 316 -2.74 8.07 -16.51
N GLU A 317 -2.76 9.15 -15.73
CA GLU A 317 -3.86 10.13 -15.64
C GLU A 317 -4.24 10.66 -17.03
N THR A 318 -3.24 11.01 -17.84
CA THR A 318 -3.45 11.52 -19.19
C THR A 318 -4.12 10.47 -20.08
N ILE A 319 -3.69 9.21 -19.97
CA ILE A 319 -4.23 8.07 -20.71
C ILE A 319 -5.64 7.69 -20.22
N LEU A 320 -5.90 7.80 -18.91
CA LEU A 320 -7.19 7.47 -18.31
C LEU A 320 -8.34 8.34 -18.83
N LYS A 321 -8.06 9.53 -19.35
CA LYS A 321 -9.06 10.34 -20.07
C LYS A 321 -9.60 9.59 -21.30
N LYS A 322 -8.69 9.03 -22.10
CA LYS A 322 -9.04 8.24 -23.28
C LYS A 322 -9.73 6.92 -22.91
N VAL A 323 -9.23 6.22 -21.90
CA VAL A 323 -9.87 5.00 -21.36
C VAL A 323 -11.30 5.28 -20.90
N SER A 324 -11.50 6.40 -20.18
CA SER A 324 -12.81 6.81 -19.67
C SER A 324 -13.80 7.11 -20.79
N GLU A 325 -13.35 7.78 -21.85
CA GLU A 325 -14.15 8.06 -23.05
C GLU A 325 -14.50 6.78 -23.81
N ASP A 326 -13.52 5.91 -24.07
CA ASP A 326 -13.70 4.71 -24.89
C ASP A 326 -14.58 3.65 -24.22
N LEU A 327 -14.54 3.55 -22.88
CA LEU A 327 -15.30 2.58 -22.09
C LEU A 327 -16.56 3.17 -21.43
N ASP A 328 -16.87 4.46 -21.65
CA ASP A 328 -17.89 5.22 -20.89
C ASP A 328 -17.83 4.93 -19.36
N PHE A 329 -16.60 4.90 -18.83
CA PHE A 329 -16.28 4.50 -17.47
C PHE A 329 -15.69 5.68 -16.69
N PRO A 330 -16.43 6.30 -15.76
CA PRO A 330 -15.96 7.49 -15.06
C PRO A 330 -14.71 7.24 -14.22
N THR A 331 -13.71 8.13 -14.37
CA THR A 331 -12.49 8.15 -13.56
C THR A 331 -12.34 9.47 -12.81
N LEU A 332 -11.74 9.44 -11.62
CA LEU A 332 -11.39 10.62 -10.83
C LEU A 332 -9.93 10.52 -10.36
N THR A 333 -9.11 11.50 -10.67
CA THR A 333 -7.73 11.58 -10.15
C THR A 333 -7.65 12.52 -8.95
N LEU A 334 -7.16 12.00 -7.83
CA LEU A 334 -6.90 12.74 -6.60
C LEU A 334 -5.39 12.82 -6.38
N THR A 335 -4.87 14.04 -6.41
CA THR A 335 -3.46 14.33 -6.19
C THR A 335 -3.24 14.74 -4.73
N TYR A 336 -2.21 14.18 -4.10
CA TYR A 336 -1.86 14.43 -2.70
C TYR A 336 -0.44 14.99 -2.57
N ASP A 337 -0.29 16.00 -1.75
CA ASP A 337 0.96 16.64 -1.36
C ASP A 337 0.90 17.14 0.09
N GLU A 338 1.98 17.75 0.58
CA GLU A 338 2.06 18.28 1.94
C GLU A 338 1.15 19.49 2.23
N GLN A 339 0.62 20.15 1.20
CA GLN A 339 -0.26 21.34 1.33
C GLN A 339 -1.72 21.02 1.04
N THR A 340 -2.05 19.76 0.80
CA THR A 340 -3.36 19.36 0.28
C THR A 340 -4.47 19.67 1.29
N GLY A 341 -5.40 20.53 0.87
CA GLY A 341 -6.58 20.87 1.65
C GLY A 341 -7.64 19.77 1.59
N GLU A 342 -7.96 19.20 2.75
CA GLU A 342 -8.86 18.05 2.86
C GLU A 342 -10.29 18.32 2.35
N GLU A 343 -10.82 19.51 2.59
CA GLU A 343 -12.20 19.87 2.19
C GLU A 343 -12.39 19.87 0.67
N GLY A 344 -11.40 20.36 -0.08
CA GLY A 344 -11.47 20.38 -1.55
C GLY A 344 -11.51 18.98 -2.15
N LEU A 345 -10.79 18.02 -1.56
CA LEU A 345 -10.85 16.62 -1.97
C LEU A 345 -12.19 15.98 -1.61
N ASN A 346 -12.71 16.25 -0.41
CA ASN A 346 -14.00 15.70 0.04
C ASN A 346 -15.14 16.10 -0.91
N THR A 347 -15.23 17.37 -1.31
CA THR A 347 -16.27 17.82 -2.26
C THR A 347 -16.15 17.14 -3.63
N ARG A 348 -14.92 16.93 -4.13
CA ARG A 348 -14.69 16.23 -5.40
C ARG A 348 -15.11 14.76 -5.32
N ILE A 349 -14.82 14.10 -4.20
CA ILE A 349 -15.26 12.73 -3.95
C ILE A 349 -16.79 12.66 -3.92
N GLU A 350 -17.45 13.52 -3.16
CA GLU A 350 -18.92 13.56 -3.06
C GLU A 350 -19.57 13.77 -4.44
N ALA A 351 -19.09 14.74 -5.20
CA ALA A 351 -19.58 15.03 -6.55
C ALA A 351 -19.40 13.83 -7.50
N PHE A 352 -18.26 13.15 -7.43
CA PHE A 352 -18.00 11.95 -8.23
C PHE A 352 -18.95 10.82 -7.87
N ILE A 353 -19.16 10.55 -6.58
CA ILE A 353 -20.08 9.52 -6.13
C ILE A 353 -21.53 9.83 -6.55
N ASP A 354 -21.96 11.09 -6.51
CA ASP A 354 -23.29 11.49 -6.97
C ASP A 354 -23.46 11.34 -8.49
N LEU A 355 -22.41 11.61 -9.27
CA LEU A 355 -22.38 11.30 -10.70
C LEU A 355 -22.57 9.79 -10.95
N LEU A 356 -21.88 8.93 -10.20
CA LEU A 356 -22.03 7.47 -10.33
C LEU A 356 -23.45 7.01 -9.98
N LYS A 357 -24.02 7.51 -8.87
CA LYS A 357 -25.42 7.23 -8.49
C LYS A 357 -26.40 7.67 -9.58
N MET A 358 -26.19 8.83 -10.19
CA MET A 358 -27.03 9.34 -11.27
C MET A 358 -26.99 8.42 -12.49
N ARG A 359 -25.78 8.01 -12.94
CA ARG A 359 -25.60 7.12 -14.09
C ARG A 359 -26.32 5.79 -13.86
N ARG A 360 -26.15 5.18 -12.67
CA ARG A 360 -26.83 3.94 -12.30
C ARG A 360 -28.36 4.08 -12.28
N ARG A 361 -28.91 5.19 -11.78
CA ARG A 361 -30.37 5.43 -11.78
C ARG A 361 -30.97 5.55 -13.17
N LYS A 362 -30.22 6.14 -14.11
CA LYS A 362 -30.68 6.34 -15.49
C LYS A 362 -30.65 5.06 -16.33
N GLY A 363 -30.18 3.94 -15.77
CA GLY A 363 -30.02 2.70 -16.52
C GLY A 363 -29.03 2.84 -17.68
N VAL A 364 -28.14 3.85 -17.60
CA VAL A 364 -26.94 3.91 -18.45
C VAL A 364 -26.13 2.71 -18.01
N LYS A 365 -26.31 1.60 -18.72
CA LYS A 365 -25.45 0.44 -18.56
C LYS A 365 -24.05 0.92 -18.89
N VAL A 366 -23.17 0.85 -17.90
CA VAL A 366 -21.73 0.75 -18.12
C VAL A 366 -21.61 -0.52 -18.95
N SER A 367 -21.54 -0.35 -20.27
CA SER A 367 -21.67 -1.43 -21.26
C SER A 367 -20.32 -2.01 -21.61
#